data_AF-A0A8T5E6Y1-F1
#
_entry.id   AF-A0A8T5E6Y1-F1
#
_cell.length_a   1.000
_cell.length_b   1.000
_cell.length_c   1.000
_cell.angle_alpha   90.00
_cell.angle_beta   90.00
_cell.angle_gamma   90.00
#
_symmetry.space_group_name_H-M   'P 1'
#
loop_
_entity.id
_entity.type
_entity.pdbx_description
1 polymer ?
#
loop_
_entity_poly.entity_id
_entity_poly.type
_entity_poly.pdbx_seq_one_letter_code
_entity_poly.pdbx_strand_id
1 'polypeptide(L)' 'MMELKRTCLRCKKNIKDEELHKIVMYVVEEKFTEHHYEHVECPEKFTV' A
#
# COMPACT_ATOMS: atom_id res chain seq x y z
N MET A 1 5.39 -17.24 11.78
CA MET A 1 5.12 -16.59 10.48
C MET A 1 5.31 -15.11 10.67
N MET A 2 6.15 -14.45 9.87
CA MET A 2 6.43 -13.02 10.00
C MET A 2 5.27 -12.24 9.39
N GLU A 3 4.37 -11.72 10.23
CA GLU A 3 3.33 -10.80 9.78
C GLU A 3 4.01 -9.55 9.22
N LEU A 4 4.11 -9.46 7.89
CA LEU A 4 4.50 -8.24 7.19
C LEU A 4 3.46 -7.17 7.53
N LYS A 5 3.76 -6.36 8.55
CA LYS A 5 2.95 -5.21 8.97
C LYS A 5 2.92 -4.18 7.83
N ARG A 6 1.95 -4.34 6.94
CA ARG A 6 1.65 -3.40 5.86
C ARG A 6 0.79 -2.32 6.48
N THR A 7 1.27 -1.09 6.51
CA THR A 7 0.52 0.04 7.07
C THR A 7 0.01 0.90 5.92
N CYS A 8 -1.28 1.24 5.97
CA CYS A 8 -1.88 2.14 4.98
C CYS A 8 -1.20 3.51 5.03
N LEU A 9 -0.79 4.01 3.88
CA LEU A 9 -0.17 5.33 3.78
C LEU A 9 -1.13 6.44 4.26
N ARG A 10 -2.44 6.25 4.03
CA ARG A 10 -3.51 7.24 4.23
C ARG A 10 -4.09 7.25 5.64
N CYS A 11 -4.61 6.11 6.11
CA CYS A 11 -5.24 6.01 7.44
C CYS A 11 -4.28 5.56 8.54
N LYS A 12 -3.03 5.20 8.21
CA LYS A 12 -2.02 4.67 9.15
C LYS A 12 -2.44 3.41 9.92
N LYS A 13 -3.55 2.76 9.53
CA LYS A 13 -3.95 1.47 10.07
C LYS A 13 -3.10 0.34 9.48
N ASN A 14 -2.96 -0.75 10.22
CA ASN A 14 -2.44 -1.99 9.65
C ASN A 14 -3.45 -2.55 8.64
N ILE A 15 -2.92 -3.03 7.53
CA ILE A 15 -3.61 -3.67 6.44
C ILE A 15 -3.40 -5.17 6.59
N LYS A 16 -4.50 -5.91 6.79
CA LYS A 16 -4.48 -7.37 6.64
C LYS A 16 -4.40 -7.73 5.15
N ASP A 17 -3.95 -8.93 4.82
CA ASP A 17 -3.85 -9.40 3.43
C ASP A 17 -5.17 -9.23 2.64
N GLU A 18 -6.31 -9.42 3.30
CA GLU A 18 -7.66 -9.31 2.72
C GLU A 18 -8.11 -7.85 2.50
N GLU A 19 -7.47 -6.90 3.18
CA GLU A 19 -7.85 -5.49 3.20
C GLU A 19 -6.94 -4.64 2.28
N LEU A 20 -5.94 -5.27 1.65
CA LEU A 20 -5.01 -4.59 0.76
C LEU A 20 -5.70 -4.25 -0.56
N HIS A 21 -5.84 -2.95 -0.82
CA HIS A 21 -6.45 -2.47 -2.05
C HIS A 21 -5.44 -2.35 -3.18
N LYS A 22 -4.29 -1.74 -2.87
CA LYS A 22 -3.27 -1.40 -3.86
C LYS A 22 -1.89 -1.40 -3.23
N ILE A 23 -0.91 -1.83 -4.01
CA ILE A 23 0.51 -1.66 -3.72
C ILE A 23 1.07 -0.71 -4.78
N VAL A 24 1.73 0.36 -4.36
CA VAL A 24 2.42 1.32 -5.22
C VAL A 24 3.91 1.17 -4.98
N MET A 25 4.65 0.93 -6.06
CA MET A 25 6.10 0.93 -6.11
C MET A 25 6.56 2.00 -7.07
N TYR A 26 7.53 2.81 -6.67
CA TYR A 26 8.22 3.68 -7.60
C TYR A 26 9.47 2.98 -8.12
N VAL A 27 9.82 3.26 -9.37
CA VAL A 27 11.08 2.84 -9.97
C VAL A 27 11.89 4.09 -10.23
N VAL A 28 13.05 4.19 -9.58
CA VAL A 28 13.97 5.32 -9.72
C VAL A 28 15.33 4.74 -10.08
N GLU A 29 15.93 5.24 -11.16
CA GLU A 29 17.23 4.75 -11.67
C GLU A 29 17.29 3.22 -11.80
N GLU A 30 16.23 2.61 -12.36
CA GLU A 30 16.09 1.16 -12.55
C GLU A 30 16.08 0.34 -11.25
N LYS A 31 15.95 0.99 -10.09
CA LYS A 31 15.80 0.35 -8.78
C LYS A 31 14.38 0.53 -8.24
N PHE A 32 13.85 -0.53 -7.65
CA PHE A 32 12.57 -0.48 -6.93
C PHE A 32 12.75 0.27 -5.60
N THR A 33 11.92 1.28 -5.38
CA THR A 33 11.86 2.02 -4.12
C THR A 33 10.92 1.34 -3.11
N GLU A 34 10.75 1.94 -1.92
CA GLU A 34 9.84 1.44 -0.89
C GLU A 34 8.40 1.20 -1.39
N HIS A 35 7.78 0.14 -0.85
CA HIS A 35 6.41 -0.24 -1.12
C HIS A 35 5.44 0.63 -0.31
N HIS A 36 4.51 1.27 -1.00
CA HIS A 36 3.42 2.02 -0.39
C HIS A 36 2.12 1.22 -0.50
N TYR A 37 1.38 1.11 0.60
CA TYR A 37 0.19 0.28 0.68
C TYR A 37 -1.06 1.15 0.91
N GLU A 38 -2.15 0.81 0.25
CA GLU A 38 -3.45 1.46 0.39
C GLU A 38 -4.49 0.47 0.96
N HIS A 39 -5.23 0.91 1.98
CA HIS A 39 -6.31 0.12 2.59
C HIS A 39 -7.57 0.21 1.73
N VAL A 40 -8.36 -0.86 1.63
CA VAL A 40 -9.65 -0.86 0.92
C VAL A 40 -10.66 0.14 1.51
N GLU A 41 -10.54 0.46 2.80
CA GLU A 41 -11.32 1.52 3.46
C GLU A 41 -10.88 2.95 3.05
N CYS A 42 -9.78 3.09 2.31
CA CYS A 42 -9.20 4.37 1.91
C CYS A 42 -9.33 4.64 0.41
N PRO A 43 -10.48 4.38 -0.25
CA PRO A 43 -10.58 4.43 -1.71
C PRO A 43 -10.23 5.83 -2.20
N GLU A 44 -9.02 6.02 -2.74
CA GLU A 44 -8.81 7.18 -3.58
C GLU A 44 -9.73 7.04 -4.79
N LYS A 45 -10.57 8.05 -4.99
CA LYS A 45 -11.24 8.26 -6.27
C LYS A 45 -10.16 8.62 -7.28
N PHE A 46 -9.45 7.62 -7.82
CA PHE A 46 -8.71 7.82 -9.05
C PHE A 46 -9.75 8.07 -10.14
N THR A 47 -10.08 9.34 -10.38
CA THR A 47 -10.63 9.74 -11.67
C THR A 47 -9.51 9.54 -12.69
N VAL A 48 -9.76 8.60 -13.60
CA VAL A 48 -8.93 8.29 -14.79
C VAL A 48 -8.76 9.52 -15.66
#